data_AF-A0A9D6SIM5-F1
#
_entry.id   AF-A0A9D6SIM5-F1
#
_cell.length_a   1.000
_cell.length_b   1.000
_cell.length_c   1.000
_cell.angle_alpha   90.00
_cell.angle_beta   90.00
_cell.angle_gamma   90.00
#
_symmetry.space_group_name_H-M   'P 1'
#
loop_
_entity.id
_entity.type
_entity.pdbx_description
1 polymer ?
#
loop_
_entity_poly.entity_id
_entity_poly.type
_entity_poly.pdbx_seq_one_letter_code
_entity_poly.pdbx_strand_id
1 'polypeptide(L)'
;MMSLATFDVTSSTPFFSKENYEALGITARFEGEKLVGLQVTIEHDEDTEYEKLVAEANRKIVRLLQLIEFGTGVPLQIGPARIGPLESESLAAICVCSVKANATLTIPIPLPPPEMVAKLRDEELRQLAWYNSAAKSSLDVEKIRSFYQVLELEKQLTGGSYLPPPEMTYLRHAVSHPQLGDESVKEYLRANNLHSDHIDLSNTSHVDFIKARVEPLRQEARRVIEKRLPKWW
;
A
#
# COMPACT_ATOMS: atom_id res chain seq x y z
N MET A 1 14.78 25.82 11.34
CA MET A 1 13.38 26.30 11.24
C MET A 1 12.41 25.13 11.34
N MET A 2 11.14 25.40 11.64
CA MET A 2 10.07 24.40 11.62
C MET A 2 8.97 24.82 10.65
N SER A 3 8.51 23.85 9.84
CA SER A 3 7.39 24.01 8.93
C SER A 3 6.32 22.95 9.22
N LEU A 4 5.07 23.30 8.94
CA LEU A 4 3.93 22.39 9.00
C LEU A 4 3.53 21.98 7.59
N ALA A 5 3.61 20.69 7.28
CA ALA A 5 3.07 20.12 6.05
C ALA A 5 1.67 19.55 6.33
N THR A 6 0.68 19.96 5.55
CA THR A 6 -0.70 19.48 5.63
C THR A 6 -1.07 18.69 4.38
N PHE A 7 -1.68 17.52 4.58
CA PHE A 7 -2.21 16.64 3.55
C PHE A 7 -3.72 16.50 3.75
N ASP A 8 -4.51 16.86 2.74
CA ASP A 8 -5.96 16.64 2.76
C ASP A 8 -6.27 15.18 2.40
N VAL A 9 -7.12 14.50 3.17
CA VAL A 9 -7.57 13.13 2.87
C VAL A 9 -8.94 13.20 2.21
N THR A 10 -9.03 12.79 0.95
CA THR A 10 -10.28 12.86 0.17
C THR A 10 -11.09 11.58 0.24
N SER A 11 -10.48 10.46 0.60
CA SER A 11 -11.16 9.17 0.80
C SER A 11 -12.15 9.23 1.98
N SER A 12 -13.32 8.63 1.82
CA SER A 12 -14.41 8.65 2.80
C SER A 12 -14.34 7.53 3.84
N THR A 13 -13.16 7.03 4.17
CA THR A 13 -13.02 5.88 5.07
C THR A 13 -13.32 6.27 6.52
N PRO A 14 -14.35 5.67 7.15
CA PRO A 14 -14.65 5.91 8.56
C PRO A 14 -13.72 5.09 9.47
N PHE A 15 -13.37 5.66 10.62
CA PHE A 15 -12.58 5.04 11.67
C PHE A 15 -13.33 5.13 13.00
N PHE A 16 -13.42 4.00 13.72
CA PHE A 16 -14.12 3.98 15.02
C PHE A 16 -13.21 4.30 16.21
N SER A 17 -11.88 4.41 16.00
CA SER A 17 -10.93 4.90 17.01
C SER A 17 -10.08 6.04 16.46
N LYS A 18 -9.68 6.95 17.36
CA LYS A 18 -8.75 8.04 17.09
C LYS A 18 -7.49 7.78 17.89
N GLU A 19 -6.37 7.60 17.21
CA GLU A 19 -5.06 7.39 17.82
C GLU A 19 -4.27 8.72 17.85
N ASN A 20 -3.41 8.90 18.86
CA ASN A 20 -2.51 10.05 18.94
C ASN A 20 -1.12 9.70 18.38
N TYR A 21 -0.70 10.41 17.34
CA TYR A 21 0.61 10.24 16.68
C TYR A 21 1.57 11.42 16.89
N GLU A 22 1.31 12.32 17.84
CA GLU A 22 2.12 13.51 18.11
C GLU A 22 3.59 13.16 18.38
N ALA A 23 3.86 12.04 19.06
CA ALA A 23 5.21 11.54 19.30
C ALA A 23 5.96 11.15 18.01
N LEU A 24 5.24 10.91 16.92
CA LEU A 24 5.79 10.65 15.57
C LEU A 24 5.85 11.94 14.73
N GLY A 25 5.46 13.09 15.31
CA GLY A 25 5.34 14.36 14.62
C GLY A 25 4.19 14.39 13.61
N ILE A 26 3.14 13.58 13.82
CA ILE A 26 1.96 13.49 12.95
C ILE A 26 0.71 13.84 13.76
N THR A 27 -0.11 14.74 13.24
CA THR A 27 -1.41 15.08 13.81
C THR A 27 -2.52 14.69 12.83
N ALA A 28 -3.37 13.76 13.22
CA ALA A 28 -4.51 13.32 12.42
C ALA A 28 -5.74 14.21 12.67
N ARG A 29 -6.38 14.69 11.59
CA ARG A 29 -7.57 15.56 11.66
C ARG A 29 -8.81 14.79 11.24
N PHE A 30 -9.88 14.92 12.01
CA PHE A 30 -11.14 14.19 11.79
C PHE A 30 -12.35 15.11 11.71
N GLU A 31 -13.31 14.74 10.86
CA GLU A 31 -14.69 15.22 10.88
C GLU A 31 -15.59 14.04 11.27
N GLY A 32 -16.09 14.04 12.51
CA GLY A 32 -16.74 12.87 13.09
C GLY A 32 -15.78 11.68 13.19
N GLU A 33 -16.10 10.60 12.48
CA GLU A 33 -15.30 9.36 12.35
C GLU A 33 -14.41 9.34 11.11
N LYS A 34 -14.54 10.32 10.21
CA LYS A 34 -13.78 10.35 8.95
C LYS A 34 -12.44 11.05 9.16
N LEU A 35 -11.35 10.41 8.70
CA LEU A 35 -10.06 11.07 8.57
C LEU A 35 -10.10 12.05 7.39
N VAL A 36 -9.88 13.33 7.66
CA VAL A 36 -9.94 14.41 6.65
C VAL A 36 -8.59 15.05 6.37
N GLY A 37 -7.58 14.81 7.21
CA GLY A 37 -6.24 15.30 6.93
C GLY A 37 -5.17 14.74 7.85
N LEU A 38 -3.92 14.87 7.41
CA LEU A 38 -2.71 14.58 8.18
C LEU A 38 -1.84 15.83 8.19
N GLN A 39 -1.37 16.22 9.37
CA GLN A 39 -0.41 17.31 9.53
C GLN A 39 0.90 16.75 10.06
N VAL A 40 2.01 17.30 9.57
CA VAL A 40 3.35 16.81 9.87
C VAL A 40 4.25 17.99 10.19
N THR A 41 4.91 17.93 11.33
CA THR A 41 5.94 18.92 11.69
C THR A 41 7.29 18.51 11.12
N ILE A 42 7.96 19.42 10.41
CA ILE A 42 9.24 19.18 9.73
C ILE A 42 10.25 20.19 10.23
N GLU A 43 11.38 19.69 10.71
CA GLU A 43 12.55 20.50 11.07
C GLU A 43 13.48 20.57 9.85
N HIS A 44 13.93 21.77 9.50
CA HIS A 44 14.79 21.99 8.32
C HIS A 44 15.63 23.27 8.43
N ASP A 45 16.66 23.36 7.60
CA ASP A 45 17.51 24.55 7.48
C ASP A 45 16.81 25.65 6.66
N GLU A 46 17.26 26.91 6.79
CA GLU A 46 16.62 28.06 6.15
C GLU A 46 16.51 27.92 4.63
N ASP A 47 17.54 27.38 3.98
CA ASP A 47 17.63 27.26 2.53
C ASP A 47 17.09 25.93 1.98
N THR A 48 16.31 25.19 2.76
CA THR A 48 15.79 23.88 2.32
C THR A 48 14.73 24.05 1.22
N GLU A 49 14.98 23.47 0.05
CA GLU A 49 14.07 23.48 -1.09
C GLU A 49 12.72 22.83 -0.76
N TYR A 50 11.64 23.39 -1.30
CA TYR A 50 10.26 22.90 -1.12
C TYR A 50 10.10 21.41 -1.42
N GLU A 51 10.72 20.91 -2.49
CA GLU A 51 10.65 19.49 -2.88
C GLU A 51 11.25 18.55 -1.82
N LYS A 52 12.32 18.98 -1.16
CA LYS A 52 12.95 18.23 -0.06
C LYS A 52 12.04 18.21 1.16
N LEU A 53 11.37 19.33 1.46
CA LEU A 53 10.38 19.39 2.55
C LEU A 53 9.19 18.47 2.28
N VAL A 54 8.67 18.45 1.04
CA VAL A 54 7.58 17.53 0.65
C VAL A 54 8.03 16.08 0.74
N ALA A 55 9.25 15.76 0.30
CA ALA A 55 9.80 14.41 0.41
C ALA A 55 9.90 13.96 1.88
N GLU A 56 10.36 14.83 2.77
CA GLU A 56 10.47 14.56 4.20
C GLU A 56 9.09 14.40 4.87
N ALA A 57 8.13 15.24 4.50
CA ALA A 57 6.74 15.14 4.93
C ALA A 57 6.15 13.76 4.58
N ASN A 58 6.34 13.33 3.33
CA ASN A 58 5.87 12.04 2.84
C ASN A 58 6.55 10.87 3.57
N ARG A 59 7.86 10.96 3.84
CA ARG A 59 8.58 9.93 4.61
C ARG A 59 8.02 9.74 6.02
N LYS A 60 7.58 10.81 6.67
CA LYS A 60 6.99 10.71 8.02
C LYS A 60 5.64 9.99 8.00
N ILE A 61 4.79 10.24 7.01
CA ILE A 61 3.45 9.65 6.96
C ILE A 61 3.38 8.29 6.26
N VAL A 62 4.39 7.91 5.46
CA VAL A 62 4.31 6.70 4.61
C VAL A 62 3.99 5.44 5.40
N ARG A 63 4.56 5.26 6.59
CA ARG A 63 4.31 4.08 7.44
C ARG A 63 2.84 3.99 7.85
N LEU A 64 2.29 5.12 8.31
CA LEU A 64 0.88 5.22 8.71
C LEU A 64 -0.04 4.96 7.51
N LEU A 65 0.23 5.59 6.36
CA LEU A 65 -0.57 5.42 5.15
C LEU A 65 -0.60 3.96 4.68
N GLN A 66 0.57 3.31 4.62
CA GLN A 66 0.67 1.92 4.16
C GLN A 66 -0.09 0.96 5.07
N LEU A 67 -0.08 1.19 6.39
CA LEU A 67 -0.85 0.39 7.35
C LEU A 67 -2.36 0.64 7.19
N ILE A 68 -2.80 1.90 7.07
CA ILE A 68 -4.21 2.24 6.85
C ILE A 68 -4.74 1.58 5.57
N GLU A 69 -4.01 1.67 4.46
CA GLU A 69 -4.40 1.07 3.18
C GLU A 69 -4.46 -0.46 3.27
N PHE A 70 -3.52 -1.07 3.98
CA PHE A 70 -3.51 -2.51 4.19
C PHE A 70 -4.71 -3.00 5.02
N GLY A 71 -5.00 -2.31 6.13
CA GLY A 71 -6.10 -2.65 7.03
C GLY A 71 -7.47 -2.44 6.37
N THR A 72 -7.66 -1.31 5.71
CA THR A 72 -8.94 -0.96 5.04
C THR A 72 -9.14 -1.73 3.74
N GLY A 73 -8.04 -2.20 3.12
CA GLY A 73 -8.05 -2.79 1.78
C GLY A 73 -8.38 -1.79 0.68
N VAL A 74 -8.42 -0.49 0.99
CA VAL A 74 -8.77 0.58 0.05
C VAL A 74 -7.66 1.63 0.03
N PRO A 75 -7.28 2.15 -1.15
CA PRO A 75 -6.31 3.24 -1.26
C PRO A 75 -6.76 4.49 -0.51
N LEU A 76 -5.86 5.08 0.27
CA LEU A 76 -6.10 6.37 0.91
C LEU A 76 -5.72 7.45 -0.10
N GLN A 77 -6.68 8.27 -0.51
CA GLN A 77 -6.42 9.37 -1.42
C GLN A 77 -6.00 10.59 -0.62
N ILE A 78 -4.74 10.98 -0.77
CA ILE A 78 -4.18 12.20 -0.17
C ILE A 78 -3.92 13.24 -1.25
N GLY A 79 -4.28 14.49 -0.95
CA GLY A 79 -3.97 15.65 -1.77
C GLY A 79 -2.47 16.04 -1.68
N PRO A 80 -2.03 17.00 -2.50
CA PRO A 80 -0.66 17.50 -2.45
C PRO A 80 -0.36 18.17 -1.10
N ALA A 81 0.89 18.03 -0.65
CA ALA A 81 1.36 18.64 0.60
C ALA A 81 1.34 20.17 0.51
N ARG A 82 0.65 20.83 1.45
CA ARG A 82 0.71 22.28 1.64
C ARG A 82 1.66 22.59 2.78
N ILE A 83 2.71 23.37 2.51
CA ILE A 83 3.75 23.70 3.51
C ILE A 83 3.55 25.15 3.93
N GLY A 84 3.44 25.37 5.23
CA GLY A 84 3.38 26.70 5.84
C GLY A 84 4.29 26.80 7.07
N PRO A 85 4.61 28.02 7.52
CA PRO A 85 5.37 28.22 8.76
C PRO A 85 4.60 27.67 9.97
N LEU A 86 5.34 27.15 10.94
CA LEU A 86 4.80 26.68 12.22
C LEU A 86 4.52 27.88 13.14
N GLU A 87 3.53 28.72 12.82
CA GLU A 87 3.04 29.76 13.74
C GLU A 87 1.80 29.28 14.52
N SER A 88 1.72 29.71 15.78
CA SER A 88 0.71 29.29 16.76
C SER A 88 -0.72 29.54 16.28
N GLU A 89 -1.57 28.53 16.45
CA GLU A 89 -3.05 28.57 16.39
C GLU A 89 -3.66 29.81 15.72
N SER A 90 -3.61 29.90 14.40
CA SER A 90 -4.59 30.70 13.66
C SER A 90 -5.73 29.80 13.19
N LEU A 91 -6.87 29.92 13.85
CA LEU A 91 -8.15 29.43 13.35
C LEU A 91 -8.44 30.04 11.96
N ALA A 92 -8.88 29.14 11.07
CA ALA A 92 -9.63 29.36 9.83
C ALA A 92 -8.85 29.72 8.53
N ALA A 93 -9.04 28.87 7.51
CA ALA A 93 -9.98 29.19 6.42
C ALA A 93 -10.42 27.90 5.70
N ILE A 94 -11.73 27.74 5.60
CA ILE A 94 -12.43 26.75 4.79
C ILE A 94 -12.21 27.10 3.31
N CYS A 95 -11.84 26.12 2.49
CA CYS A 95 -12.04 26.21 1.04
C CYS A 95 -12.66 24.92 0.51
N VAL A 96 -13.82 25.09 -0.13
CA VAL A 96 -14.63 24.04 -0.73
C VAL A 96 -13.96 23.54 -2.00
N CYS A 97 -13.80 22.22 -2.13
CA CYS A 97 -13.61 21.56 -3.42
C CYS A 97 -14.44 20.28 -3.47
N SER A 98 -15.23 20.16 -4.54
CA SER A 98 -16.24 19.13 -4.78
C SER A 98 -15.71 17.70 -4.63
N VAL A 99 -16.37 16.89 -3.81
CA VAL A 99 -16.13 15.45 -3.74
C VAL A 99 -17.17 14.75 -4.61
N LYS A 100 -16.74 14.14 -5.73
CA LYS A 100 -17.47 13.02 -6.30
C LYS A 100 -17.32 11.85 -5.33
N ALA A 101 -18.29 11.70 -4.43
CA ALA A 101 -18.32 10.59 -3.50
C ALA A 101 -18.74 9.32 -4.25
N ASN A 102 -17.76 8.50 -4.64
CA ASN A 102 -18.05 7.10 -4.89
C ASN A 102 -18.23 6.46 -3.51
N ALA A 103 -19.44 6.02 -3.19
CA ALA A 103 -19.72 5.30 -1.95
C ALA A 103 -19.03 3.94 -1.99
N THR A 104 -17.81 3.85 -1.47
CA THR A 104 -17.17 2.57 -1.18
C THR A 104 -17.64 2.13 0.21
N LEU A 105 -18.37 1.00 0.27
CA LEU A 105 -18.72 0.34 1.52
C LEU A 105 -17.44 -0.23 2.15
N THR A 106 -16.80 0.54 3.01
CA THR A 106 -15.71 0.08 3.87
C THR A 106 -16.23 -0.18 5.28
N ILE A 107 -15.89 -1.35 5.84
CA ILE A 107 -16.08 -1.61 7.26
C ILE A 107 -15.20 -0.63 8.03
N PRO A 108 -15.73 0.13 9.00
CA PRO A 108 -14.90 0.99 9.84
C PRO A 108 -13.85 0.15 10.55
N ILE A 109 -12.58 0.57 10.50
CA ILE A 109 -11.47 -0.08 11.21
C ILE A 109 -10.90 0.89 12.26
N PRO A 110 -10.18 0.42 13.29
CA PRO A 110 -9.45 1.33 14.15
C PRO A 110 -8.22 1.83 13.41
N LEU A 111 -7.75 3.01 13.80
CA LEU A 111 -6.49 3.51 13.30
C LEU A 111 -5.31 2.65 13.82
N PRO A 112 -4.22 2.49 13.04
CA PRO A 112 -3.08 1.69 13.48
C PRO A 112 -2.47 2.23 14.78
N PRO A 113 -2.15 1.38 15.78
CA PRO A 113 -1.55 1.86 17.02
C PRO A 113 -0.24 2.63 16.77
N PRO A 114 0.03 3.76 17.46
CA PRO A 114 1.23 4.57 17.23
C PRO A 114 2.54 3.79 17.39
N GLU A 115 2.59 2.86 18.35
CA GLU A 115 3.75 1.98 18.54
C GLU A 115 4.02 1.08 17.33
N MET A 116 2.97 0.62 16.65
CA MET A 116 3.10 -0.20 15.45
C MET A 116 3.66 0.62 14.30
N VAL A 117 3.17 1.85 14.12
CA VAL A 117 3.70 2.78 13.11
C VAL A 117 5.18 3.06 13.37
N ALA A 118 5.56 3.25 14.64
CA ALA A 118 6.94 3.52 15.06
C ALA A 118 7.88 2.33 14.86
N LYS A 119 7.41 1.10 15.14
CA LYS A 119 8.21 -0.14 15.12
C LYS A 119 8.26 -0.80 13.73
N LEU A 120 7.51 -0.28 12.74
CA LEU A 120 7.46 -0.84 11.39
C LEU A 120 8.83 -0.74 10.70
N ARG A 121 9.43 -1.90 10.43
CA ARG A 121 10.74 -2.02 9.79
C ARG A 121 10.67 -1.70 8.31
N ASP A 122 11.81 -1.37 7.71
CA ASP A 122 11.86 -0.99 6.29
C ASP A 122 11.46 -2.14 5.37
N GLU A 123 11.72 -3.38 5.75
CA GLU A 123 11.32 -4.55 4.97
C GLU A 123 9.82 -4.81 5.04
N GLU A 124 9.19 -4.59 6.21
CA GLU A 124 7.73 -4.67 6.37
C GLU A 124 7.05 -3.54 5.59
N LEU A 125 7.61 -2.33 5.66
CA LEU A 125 7.16 -1.19 4.86
C LEU A 125 7.24 -1.50 3.36
N ARG A 126 8.31 -2.16 2.91
CA ARG A 126 8.47 -2.59 1.51
C ARG A 126 7.44 -3.65 1.12
N GLN A 127 7.19 -4.65 1.97
CA GLN A 127 6.13 -5.64 1.75
C GLN A 127 4.76 -4.98 1.63
N LEU A 128 4.43 -4.05 2.52
CA LEU A 128 3.19 -3.28 2.47
C LEU A 128 3.09 -2.43 1.19
N ALA A 129 4.18 -1.77 0.79
CA ALA A 129 4.23 -0.97 -0.42
C ALA A 129 3.91 -1.78 -1.68
N TRP A 130 4.49 -2.98 -1.83
CA TRP A 130 4.16 -3.86 -2.95
C TRP A 130 2.72 -4.38 -2.88
N TYR A 131 2.26 -4.77 -1.69
CA TYR A 131 0.89 -5.25 -1.51
C TYR A 131 -0.15 -4.16 -1.87
N ASN A 132 0.03 -2.95 -1.36
CA ASN A 132 -0.88 -1.84 -1.61
C ASN A 132 -0.77 -1.32 -3.05
N SER A 133 0.42 -1.35 -3.65
CA SER A 133 0.60 -1.07 -5.09
C SER A 133 -0.16 -2.07 -5.95
N ALA A 134 -0.08 -3.36 -5.63
CA ALA A 134 -0.85 -4.40 -6.30
C ALA A 134 -2.36 -4.17 -6.15
N ALA A 135 -2.84 -3.87 -4.94
CA ALA A 135 -4.26 -3.60 -4.69
C ALA A 135 -4.81 -2.40 -5.48
N LYS A 136 -3.96 -1.42 -5.80
CA LYS A 136 -4.29 -0.24 -6.61
C LYS A 136 -4.22 -0.48 -8.11
N SER A 137 -3.47 -1.49 -8.55
CA SER A 137 -3.22 -1.73 -9.96
C SER A 137 -4.50 -2.17 -10.69
N SER A 138 -4.74 -1.63 -11.87
CA SER A 138 -5.80 -2.10 -12.78
C SER A 138 -5.37 -3.31 -13.63
N LEU A 139 -4.06 -3.57 -13.71
CA LEU A 139 -3.49 -4.61 -14.55
C LEU A 139 -3.18 -5.86 -13.73
N ASP A 140 -3.84 -6.98 -14.03
CA ASP A 140 -3.70 -8.22 -13.25
C ASP A 140 -2.27 -8.82 -13.31
N VAL A 141 -1.54 -8.59 -14.41
CA VAL A 141 -0.11 -8.94 -14.50
C VAL A 141 0.73 -8.20 -13.46
N GLU A 142 0.50 -6.90 -13.30
CA GLU A 142 1.21 -6.09 -12.29
C GLU A 142 0.79 -6.45 -10.87
N LYS A 143 -0.47 -6.85 -10.67
CA LYS A 143 -0.93 -7.42 -9.39
C LYS A 143 -0.14 -8.67 -9.05
N ILE A 144 0.00 -9.59 -9.99
CA ILE A 144 0.74 -10.84 -9.78
C ILE A 144 2.20 -10.54 -9.45
N ARG A 145 2.86 -9.69 -10.23
CA ARG A 145 4.26 -9.31 -10.00
C ARG A 145 4.45 -8.74 -8.60
N SER A 146 3.62 -7.78 -8.23
CA SER A 146 3.74 -7.04 -6.97
C SER A 146 3.37 -7.89 -5.75
N PHE A 147 2.28 -8.68 -5.79
CA PHE A 147 1.98 -9.60 -4.69
C PHE A 147 3.07 -10.67 -4.54
N TYR A 148 3.65 -11.16 -5.63
CA TYR A 148 4.74 -12.13 -5.55
C TYR A 148 6.02 -11.53 -4.96
N GLN A 149 6.33 -10.24 -5.17
CA GLN A 149 7.47 -9.57 -4.52
C GLN A 149 7.40 -9.64 -2.99
N VAL A 150 6.20 -9.62 -2.41
CA VAL A 150 6.00 -9.82 -0.96
C VAL A 150 6.53 -11.19 -0.51
N LEU A 151 6.21 -12.25 -1.28
CA LEU A 151 6.62 -13.62 -1.00
C LEU A 151 8.13 -13.81 -1.22
N GLU A 152 8.67 -13.22 -2.29
CA GLU A 152 10.09 -13.27 -2.63
C GLU A 152 10.96 -12.61 -1.54
N LEU A 153 10.52 -11.45 -1.02
CA LEU A 153 11.20 -10.81 0.10
C LEU A 153 11.07 -11.64 1.38
N GLU A 154 9.92 -12.24 1.67
CA GLU A 154 9.77 -13.11 2.84
C GLU A 154 10.74 -14.30 2.81
N LYS A 155 10.93 -14.91 1.64
CA LYS A 155 11.93 -15.96 1.44
C LYS A 155 13.33 -15.46 1.77
N GLN A 156 13.70 -14.25 1.33
CA GLN A 156 14.99 -13.65 1.64
C GLN A 156 15.16 -13.37 3.15
N LEU A 157 14.14 -12.77 3.78
CA LEU A 157 14.17 -12.41 5.20
C LEU A 157 14.24 -13.61 6.15
N THR A 158 13.76 -14.76 5.70
CA THR A 158 13.76 -16.00 6.49
C THR A 158 14.91 -16.94 6.13
N GLY A 159 15.86 -16.50 5.28
CA GLY A 159 16.97 -17.34 4.83
C GLY A 159 16.52 -18.59 4.08
N GLY A 160 15.36 -18.55 3.42
CA GLY A 160 14.77 -19.69 2.72
C GLY A 160 13.90 -20.60 3.56
N SER A 161 13.66 -20.31 4.85
CA SER A 161 12.72 -21.07 5.68
C SER A 161 11.28 -20.95 5.17
N TYR A 162 10.89 -19.77 4.66
CA TYR A 162 9.68 -19.64 3.85
C TYR A 162 9.99 -19.91 2.39
N LEU A 163 9.20 -20.79 1.77
CA LEU A 163 9.22 -21.05 0.33
C LEU A 163 7.86 -20.67 -0.26
N PRO A 164 7.81 -19.76 -1.25
CA PRO A 164 6.58 -19.50 -1.98
C PRO A 164 6.05 -20.78 -2.62
N PRO A 165 4.72 -20.99 -2.67
CA PRO A 165 4.14 -22.12 -3.38
C PRO A 165 4.66 -22.20 -4.83
N PRO A 166 5.04 -23.40 -5.33
CA PRO A 166 5.61 -23.55 -6.67
C PRO A 166 4.74 -22.95 -7.78
N GLU A 167 3.42 -23.14 -7.70
CA GLU A 167 2.47 -22.59 -8.68
C GLU A 167 2.55 -21.06 -8.80
N MET A 168 2.72 -20.35 -7.68
CA MET A 168 2.86 -18.89 -7.66
C MET A 168 4.20 -18.45 -8.26
N THR A 169 5.24 -19.25 -8.06
CA THR A 169 6.55 -19.06 -8.68
C THR A 169 6.45 -19.18 -10.19
N TYR A 170 5.88 -20.28 -10.69
CA TYR A 170 5.69 -20.51 -12.12
C TYR A 170 4.80 -19.43 -12.76
N LEU A 171 3.72 -19.05 -12.09
CA LEU A 171 2.85 -17.95 -12.53
C LEU A 171 3.63 -16.63 -12.66
N ARG A 172 4.43 -16.25 -11.65
CA ARG A 172 5.28 -15.05 -11.72
C ARG A 172 6.22 -15.11 -12.92
N HIS A 173 6.87 -16.25 -13.15
CA HIS A 173 7.79 -16.43 -14.28
C HIS A 173 7.05 -16.31 -15.61
N ALA A 174 5.90 -16.96 -15.76
CA ALA A 174 5.08 -16.91 -16.97
C ALA A 174 4.64 -15.49 -17.34
N VAL A 175 4.23 -14.65 -16.36
CA VAL A 175 3.79 -13.27 -16.62
C VAL A 175 4.94 -12.26 -16.78
N SER A 176 6.13 -12.57 -16.25
CA SER A 176 7.29 -11.67 -16.30
C SER A 176 8.15 -11.91 -17.53
N HIS A 177 8.22 -13.16 -17.99
CA HIS A 177 9.07 -13.58 -19.08
C HIS A 177 8.36 -14.63 -19.95
N PRO A 178 7.38 -14.22 -20.77
CA PRO A 178 6.58 -15.15 -21.58
C PRO A 178 7.40 -15.94 -22.61
N GLN A 179 8.66 -15.56 -22.87
CA GLN A 179 9.55 -16.26 -23.81
C GLN A 179 10.56 -17.21 -23.13
N LEU A 180 10.54 -17.36 -21.80
CA LEU A 180 11.47 -18.25 -21.11
C LEU A 180 11.22 -19.72 -21.50
N GLY A 181 12.30 -20.44 -21.81
CA GLY A 181 12.29 -21.86 -22.15
C GLY A 181 12.24 -22.82 -20.96
N ASP A 182 11.80 -22.37 -19.78
CA ASP A 182 11.70 -23.21 -18.58
C ASP A 182 10.57 -24.23 -18.75
N GLU A 183 10.93 -25.51 -18.86
CA GLU A 183 9.96 -26.57 -19.13
C GLU A 183 8.97 -26.75 -17.98
N SER A 184 9.36 -26.48 -16.72
CA SER A 184 8.44 -26.58 -15.57
C SER A 184 7.36 -25.50 -15.63
N VAL A 185 7.68 -24.31 -16.13
CA VAL A 185 6.68 -23.25 -16.35
C VAL A 185 5.74 -23.62 -17.49
N LYS A 186 6.26 -24.17 -18.59
CA LYS A 186 5.43 -24.63 -19.72
C LYS A 186 4.50 -25.77 -19.33
N GLU A 187 5.01 -26.77 -18.60
CA GLU A 187 4.21 -27.87 -18.05
C GLU A 187 3.10 -27.34 -17.15
N TYR A 188 3.40 -26.36 -16.28
CA TYR A 188 2.40 -25.69 -15.47
C TYR A 188 1.30 -25.03 -16.32
N LEU A 189 1.65 -24.29 -17.38
CA LEU A 189 0.66 -23.65 -18.27
C LEU A 189 -0.19 -24.68 -19.03
N ARG A 190 0.43 -25.74 -19.56
CA ARG A 190 -0.25 -26.84 -20.26
C ARG A 190 -1.21 -27.60 -19.33
N ALA A 191 -0.79 -27.89 -18.09
CA ALA A 191 -1.61 -28.56 -17.08
C ALA A 191 -2.82 -27.71 -16.63
N ASN A 192 -2.76 -26.39 -16.82
CA ASN A 192 -3.84 -25.47 -16.51
C ASN A 192 -4.74 -25.14 -17.71
N ASN A 193 -4.79 -26.03 -18.71
CA ASN A 193 -5.67 -25.92 -19.89
C ASN A 193 -5.44 -24.68 -20.77
N LEU A 194 -4.27 -24.04 -20.68
CA LEU A 194 -3.91 -22.98 -21.62
C LEU A 194 -3.38 -23.55 -22.94
N HIS A 195 -2.94 -24.82 -22.94
CA HIS A 195 -2.36 -25.50 -24.11
C HIS A 195 -1.28 -24.66 -24.84
N SER A 196 -0.57 -23.82 -24.10
CA SER A 196 0.40 -22.87 -24.61
C SER A 196 1.64 -22.86 -23.73
N ASP A 197 2.78 -22.55 -24.36
CA ASP A 197 4.07 -22.39 -23.69
C ASP A 197 4.28 -20.97 -23.13
N HIS A 198 3.36 -20.05 -23.43
CA HIS A 198 3.42 -18.66 -23.00
C HIS A 198 2.03 -18.07 -22.72
N ILE A 199 2.01 -16.95 -21.99
CA ILE A 199 0.80 -16.17 -21.74
C ILE A 199 0.61 -15.14 -22.87
N ASP A 200 -0.49 -15.27 -23.62
CA ASP A 200 -0.94 -14.31 -24.62
C ASP A 200 -2.07 -13.44 -24.05
N LEU A 201 -1.82 -12.15 -23.87
CA LEU A 201 -2.80 -11.21 -23.33
C LEU A 201 -3.91 -10.83 -24.33
N SER A 202 -3.78 -11.20 -25.61
CA SER A 202 -4.84 -11.06 -26.60
C SER A 202 -5.85 -12.22 -26.54
N ASN A 203 -5.51 -13.32 -25.85
CA ASN A 203 -6.36 -14.47 -25.67
C ASN A 203 -7.18 -14.39 -24.37
N THR A 204 -8.50 -14.39 -24.50
CA THR A 204 -9.44 -14.30 -23.36
C THR A 204 -9.23 -15.40 -22.31
N SER A 205 -8.95 -16.65 -22.72
CA SER A 205 -8.76 -17.74 -21.75
C SER A 205 -7.51 -17.55 -20.89
N HIS A 206 -6.46 -16.95 -21.44
CA HIS A 206 -5.23 -16.61 -20.71
C HIS A 206 -5.48 -15.45 -19.75
N VAL A 207 -6.24 -14.44 -20.18
CA VAL A 207 -6.64 -13.32 -19.31
C VAL A 207 -7.47 -13.80 -18.13
N ASP A 208 -8.45 -14.68 -18.38
CA ASP A 208 -9.30 -15.24 -17.33
C ASP A 208 -8.51 -16.13 -16.37
N PHE A 209 -7.54 -16.90 -16.89
CA PHE A 209 -6.60 -17.65 -16.07
C PHE A 209 -5.81 -16.73 -15.13
N ILE A 210 -5.20 -15.65 -15.65
CA ILE A 210 -4.46 -14.67 -14.84
C ILE A 210 -5.35 -14.09 -13.73
N LYS A 211 -6.55 -13.64 -14.09
CA LYS A 211 -7.53 -13.09 -13.14
C LYS A 211 -7.85 -14.04 -12.01
N ALA A 212 -8.11 -15.31 -12.34
CA ALA A 212 -8.41 -16.35 -11.36
C ALA A 212 -7.27 -16.61 -10.37
N ARG A 213 -6.03 -16.29 -10.76
CA ARG A 213 -4.83 -16.48 -9.91
C ARG A 213 -4.47 -15.26 -9.06
N VAL A 214 -5.04 -14.08 -9.31
CA VAL A 214 -4.77 -12.87 -8.51
C VAL A 214 -5.19 -13.06 -7.05
N GLU A 215 -6.41 -13.57 -6.82
CA GLU A 215 -6.97 -13.65 -5.46
C GLU A 215 -6.22 -14.64 -4.55
N PRO A 216 -5.89 -15.87 -4.97
CA PRO A 216 -5.06 -16.77 -4.17
C PRO A 216 -3.69 -16.16 -3.80
N LEU A 217 -3.06 -15.45 -4.74
CA LEU A 217 -1.77 -14.81 -4.50
C LEU A 217 -1.89 -13.62 -3.53
N ARG A 218 -2.98 -12.84 -3.64
CA ARG A 218 -3.30 -11.76 -2.68
C ARG A 218 -3.47 -12.32 -1.27
N GLN A 219 -4.19 -13.42 -1.12
CA GLN A 219 -4.42 -14.06 0.18
C GLN A 219 -3.11 -14.55 0.81
N GLU A 220 -2.24 -15.18 0.02
CA GLU A 220 -0.94 -15.64 0.51
C GLU A 220 0.00 -14.47 0.88
N ALA A 221 0.05 -13.42 0.05
CA ALA A 221 0.82 -12.20 0.36
C ALA A 221 0.31 -11.52 1.63
N ARG A 222 -1.01 -11.47 1.81
CA ARG A 222 -1.64 -10.96 3.03
C ARG A 222 -1.24 -11.79 4.25
N ARG A 223 -1.33 -13.12 4.15
CA ARG A 223 -0.96 -14.06 5.22
C ARG A 223 0.50 -13.88 5.66
N VAL A 224 1.41 -13.68 4.71
CA VAL A 224 2.83 -13.40 4.97
C VAL A 224 3.00 -12.11 5.78
N ILE A 225 2.33 -11.03 5.39
CA ILE A 225 2.39 -9.74 6.10
C ILE A 225 1.77 -9.86 7.50
N GLU A 226 0.60 -10.48 7.62
CA GLU A 226 -0.12 -10.69 8.89
C GLU A 226 0.65 -11.59 9.88
N LYS A 227 1.57 -12.44 9.40
CA LYS A 227 2.46 -13.20 10.29
C LYS A 227 3.48 -12.30 11.01
N ARG A 228 3.82 -11.15 10.43
CA ARG A 228 4.79 -10.18 10.98
C ARG A 228 4.13 -9.05 11.73
N LEU A 229 2.95 -8.63 11.29
CA LEU A 229 2.23 -7.51 11.87
C LEU A 229 1.10 -8.00 12.79
N PRO A 230 1.03 -7.55 14.05
CA PRO A 230 -0.09 -7.89 14.90
C PRO A 230 -1.39 -7.35 14.28
N LYS A 231 -2.42 -8.20 14.20
CA LYS A 231 -3.72 -7.79 13.67
C LYS A 231 -4.35 -6.75 14.61
N TRP A 232 -4.66 -5.56 14.07
CA TRP A 232 -5.30 -4.48 14.83
C TRP A 232 -6.70 -4.12 14.35
N TRP A 233 -7.15 -4.67 13.21
CA TRP A 233 -8.43 -4.37 12.55
C TRP A 233 -9.36 -5.59 12.49
#